data_AF-A0A151BK90-F1
#
_entry.id   AF-A0A151BK90-F1
#
_cell.length_a   1.000
_cell.length_b   1.000
_cell.length_c   1.000
_cell.angle_alpha   90.00
_cell.angle_beta   90.00
_cell.angle_gamma   90.00
#
_symmetry.space_group_name_H-M   'P 1'
#
loop_
_entity.id
_entity.type
_entity.pdbx_description
1 polymer ?
#
loop_
_entity_poly.entity_id
_entity_poly.type
_entity_poly.pdbx_seq_one_letter_code
_entity_poly.pdbx_strand_id
1 'polypeptide(L)'
;MKVGTVFWHRRGSSILDEFGFLYEAGFDGVEVTISEGLEREVLPFSARGYLRIESLREDVEELREASRDTGLEIHSVRGGLLWKYPLTSPNPNVRKKAEEIVCRGLR
;
A
#
# COMPACT_ATOMS: atom_id res chain seq x y z
N MET A 1 22.97 7.63 3.72
CA MET A 1 21.72 7.45 4.49
C MET A 1 20.64 7.19 3.46
N LYS A 2 19.79 6.16 3.63
CA LYS A 2 18.66 5.91 2.72
C LYS A 2 17.47 6.80 3.10
N VAL A 3 16.73 7.31 2.12
CA VAL A 3 15.56 8.17 2.29
C VAL A 3 14.35 7.52 1.61
N GLY A 4 13.32 7.22 2.40
CA GLY A 4 12.06 6.67 1.92
C GLY A 4 10.94 7.70 1.89
N THR A 5 9.89 7.44 1.11
CA THR A 5 8.64 8.20 1.11
C THR A 5 7.41 7.29 1.14
N VAL A 6 6.24 7.83 1.47
CA VAL A 6 5.00 7.05 1.41
C VAL A 6 4.37 7.19 0.03
N PHE A 7 4.06 6.07 -0.61
CA PHE A 7 3.37 6.07 -1.89
C PHE A 7 1.87 6.34 -1.69
N TRP A 8 1.52 7.61 -1.77
CA TRP A 8 0.24 8.12 -1.30
C TRP A 8 -0.70 8.57 -2.42
N HIS A 9 -0.14 9.19 -3.46
CA HIS A 9 -0.92 9.81 -4.52
C HIS A 9 -0.35 9.39 -5.88
N ARG A 10 -1.25 9.03 -6.80
CA ARG A 10 -0.96 8.90 -8.23
C ARG A 10 -1.72 9.98 -8.98
N ARG A 11 -1.06 10.74 -9.84
CA ARG A 11 -1.65 11.86 -10.61
C ARG A 11 -2.47 11.38 -11.82
N GLY A 12 -3.11 10.21 -11.70
CA GLY A 12 -3.76 9.52 -12.82
C GLY A 12 -2.79 8.77 -13.76
N SER A 13 -1.50 8.76 -13.44
CA SER A 13 -0.41 8.07 -14.14
C SER A 13 -0.24 6.62 -13.68
N SER A 14 0.54 5.83 -14.44
CA SER A 14 0.85 4.44 -14.09
C SER A 14 1.67 4.33 -12.78
N ILE A 15 1.74 3.16 -12.14
CA ILE A 15 2.64 2.96 -10.98
C ILE A 15 4.09 3.16 -11.42
N LEU A 16 4.43 2.67 -12.61
CA LEU A 16 5.76 2.79 -13.20
C LEU A 16 6.19 4.25 -13.31
N ASP A 17 5.34 5.12 -13.87
CA ASP A 17 5.66 6.54 -14.03
C ASP A 17 5.87 7.24 -12.68
N GLU A 18 5.05 6.91 -11.68
CA GLU A 18 5.14 7.50 -10.35
C GLU A 18 6.38 7.01 -9.59
N PHE A 19 6.73 5.73 -9.73
CA PHE A 19 7.97 5.21 -9.16
C PHE A 19 9.19 5.84 -9.85
N GLY A 20 9.16 6.00 -11.17
CA GLY A 20 10.19 6.69 -11.92
C GLY A 20 10.38 8.13 -11.42
N PHE A 21 9.27 8.86 -11.24
CA PHE A 21 9.29 10.21 -10.69
C PHE A 21 9.90 10.27 -9.28
N LEU A 22 9.52 9.35 -8.39
CA LEU A 22 10.06 9.31 -7.01
C LEU A 22 11.54 8.94 -6.99
N TYR A 23 11.98 8.05 -7.87
CA TYR A 23 13.39 7.71 -8.04
C TYR A 23 14.19 8.93 -8.54
N GLU A 24 13.71 9.62 -9.57
CA GLU A 24 14.31 10.85 -10.09
C GLU A 24 14.33 11.98 -9.05
N ALA A 25 13.35 12.02 -8.15
CA ALA A 25 13.30 12.97 -7.02
C ALA A 25 14.33 12.65 -5.92
N GLY A 26 15.03 11.52 -6.00
CA GLY A 26 16.12 11.14 -5.09
C GLY A 26 15.69 10.27 -3.90
N PHE A 27 14.51 9.64 -3.94
CA PHE A 27 14.13 8.65 -2.94
C PHE A 27 14.75 7.29 -3.24
N ASP A 28 15.21 6.61 -2.19
CA ASP A 28 15.71 5.24 -2.28
C ASP A 28 14.59 4.21 -2.27
N GLY A 29 13.41 4.56 -1.76
CA GLY A 29 12.28 3.66 -1.73
C GLY A 29 10.95 4.23 -1.30
N VAL A 30 9.92 3.39 -1.38
CA VAL A 30 8.53 3.69 -1.07
C VAL A 30 7.90 2.74 -0.05
N GLU A 31 7.06 3.30 0.81
CA GLU A 31 6.11 2.58 1.66
C GLU A 31 4.77 2.47 0.94
N VAL A 32 4.24 1.25 0.82
CA VAL A 32 2.94 0.99 0.19
C VAL A 32 1.87 0.67 1.25
N THR A 33 0.61 0.99 0.99
CA THR A 33 -0.47 0.82 1.97
C THR A 33 -1.47 -0.24 1.54
N ILE A 34 -1.85 -1.12 2.49
CA ILE A 34 -2.97 -2.06 2.32
C ILE A 34 -4.29 -1.30 2.35
N SER A 35 -5.17 -1.62 1.40
CA SER A 35 -6.48 -1.01 1.21
C SER A 35 -7.57 -2.06 0.93
N GLU A 36 -8.82 -1.62 0.87
CA GLU A 36 -9.95 -2.39 0.33
C GLU A 36 -10.28 -1.91 -1.10
N GLY A 37 -10.90 -2.76 -1.92
CA GLY A 37 -11.10 -2.52 -3.36
C GLY A 37 -11.72 -1.18 -3.79
N LEU A 38 -12.49 -0.50 -2.93
CA LEU A 38 -13.13 0.80 -3.23
C LEU A 38 -12.22 2.02 -2.99
N GLU A 39 -10.99 1.82 -2.50
CA GLU A 39 -10.13 2.90 -2.01
C GLU A 39 -9.11 3.41 -3.04
N ARG A 40 -9.10 2.87 -4.28
CA ARG A 40 -8.23 3.36 -5.36
C ARG A 40 -8.65 4.75 -5.87
N GLU A 41 -9.93 5.12 -5.79
CA GLU A 41 -10.41 6.30 -6.54
C GLU A 41 -11.28 7.32 -5.76
N VAL A 42 -11.96 7.00 -4.65
CA VAL A 42 -13.08 7.88 -4.21
C VAL A 42 -13.20 8.17 -2.69
N LEU A 43 -12.41 7.60 -1.79
CA LEU A 43 -12.66 7.71 -0.34
C LEU A 43 -11.52 8.37 0.45
N PRO A 44 -11.79 8.93 1.66
CA PRO A 44 -10.97 10.01 2.23
C PRO A 44 -9.54 9.55 2.44
N PHE A 45 -8.64 10.50 2.15
CA PHE A 45 -7.21 10.54 2.45
C PHE A 45 -6.67 9.33 3.28
N SER A 46 -7.14 9.12 4.51
CA SER A 46 -6.62 8.09 5.42
C SER A 46 -6.68 6.62 4.97
N ALA A 47 -7.51 6.24 3.98
CA ALA A 47 -7.68 4.84 3.58
C ALA A 47 -7.10 4.50 2.20
N ARG A 48 -6.50 5.47 1.49
CA ARG A 48 -5.94 5.22 0.16
C ARG A 48 -4.75 4.26 0.23
N GLY A 49 -4.78 3.22 -0.57
CA GLY A 49 -3.72 2.24 -0.68
C GLY A 49 -3.77 1.48 -2.00
N TYR A 50 -2.64 0.91 -2.38
CA TYR A 50 -2.43 0.26 -3.68
C TYR A 50 -2.34 -1.26 -3.57
N LEU A 51 -2.33 -1.80 -2.34
CA LEU A 51 -2.39 -3.22 -2.05
C LEU A 51 -3.80 -3.59 -1.56
N ARG A 52 -4.72 -3.87 -2.50
CA ARG A 52 -6.10 -4.25 -2.19
C ARG A 52 -6.10 -5.61 -1.54
N ILE A 53 -6.71 -5.73 -0.37
CA ILE A 53 -6.74 -7.00 0.35
C ILE A 53 -7.43 -8.06 -0.50
N GLU A 54 -8.46 -7.75 -1.27
CA GLU A 54 -9.15 -8.73 -2.13
C GLU A 54 -8.29 -9.24 -3.31
N SER A 55 -7.35 -8.41 -3.81
CA SER A 55 -6.57 -8.63 -5.03
C SER A 55 -5.05 -8.56 -4.80
N LEU A 56 -4.56 -8.84 -3.59
CA LEU A 56 -3.15 -8.61 -3.20
C LEU A 56 -2.12 -9.12 -4.20
N ARG A 57 -2.29 -10.33 -4.75
CA ARG A 57 -1.30 -10.92 -5.67
C ARG A 57 -1.15 -10.09 -6.95
N GLU A 58 -2.26 -9.62 -7.51
CA GLU A 58 -2.27 -8.80 -8.72
C GLU A 58 -1.58 -7.47 -8.46
N ASP A 59 -1.91 -6.83 -7.34
CA ASP A 59 -1.35 -5.54 -6.95
C ASP A 59 0.14 -5.63 -6.59
N VAL A 60 0.56 -6.71 -5.92
CA VAL A 60 1.97 -6.98 -5.63
C VAL A 60 2.76 -7.16 -6.92
N GLU A 61 2.22 -7.86 -7.92
CA GLU A 61 2.93 -8.03 -9.19
C GLU A 61 3.11 -6.69 -9.91
N GLU A 62 2.04 -5.87 -10.01
CA GLU A 62 2.10 -4.53 -10.61
C GLU A 62 3.16 -3.64 -9.93
N LEU A 63 3.16 -3.62 -8.60
CA LEU A 63 4.15 -2.86 -7.80
C LEU A 63 5.57 -3.42 -7.95
N ARG A 64 5.72 -4.74 -8.00
CA ARG A 64 7.02 -5.42 -8.11
C ARG A 64 7.65 -5.16 -9.47
N GLU A 65 6.88 -5.22 -10.55
CA GLU A 65 7.34 -4.88 -11.90
C GLU A 65 7.82 -3.42 -11.94
N ALA A 66 7.00 -2.48 -11.45
CA ALA A 66 7.40 -1.07 -11.38
C ALA A 66 8.67 -0.83 -10.55
N SER A 67 8.81 -1.51 -9.41
CA SER A 67 10.01 -1.44 -8.56
C SER A 67 11.25 -1.96 -9.28
N ARG A 68 11.15 -3.09 -9.99
CA ARG A 68 12.27 -3.67 -10.75
C ARG A 68 12.70 -2.79 -11.92
N ASP A 69 11.74 -2.20 -12.62
CA ASP A 69 12.01 -1.41 -13.83
C ASP A 69 12.58 -0.03 -13.50
N THR A 70 12.21 0.55 -12.36
CA THR A 70 12.69 1.88 -11.93
C THR A 70 13.89 1.82 -11.01
N GLY A 71 14.09 0.71 -10.29
CA GLY A 71 15.08 0.60 -9.23
C GLY A 71 14.64 1.18 -7.88
N LEU A 72 13.41 1.69 -7.76
CA LEU A 72 12.88 2.22 -6.50
C LEU A 72 12.46 1.06 -5.56
N GLU A 73 13.08 0.97 -4.38
CA GLU A 73 12.82 -0.11 -3.42
C GLU A 73 11.42 0.01 -2.79
N ILE A 74 10.65 -1.07 -2.73
CA ILE A 74 9.48 -1.13 -1.84
C ILE A 74 9.96 -1.61 -0.48
N HIS A 75 10.19 -0.68 0.45
CA HIS A 75 10.91 -0.97 1.70
C HIS A 75 9.99 -1.26 2.90
N SER A 76 8.70 -0.90 2.82
CA SER A 76 7.74 -1.19 3.88
C SER A 76 6.31 -1.29 3.38
N VAL A 77 5.48 -1.97 4.17
CA VAL A 77 4.03 -2.10 3.97
C VAL A 77 3.30 -1.56 5.19
N ARG A 78 2.41 -0.60 4.97
CA ARG A 78 1.59 0.03 6.00
C ARG A 78 0.22 -0.64 6.10
N GLY A 79 -0.12 -1.13 7.29
CA GLY A 79 -1.43 -1.69 7.63
C GLY A 79 -2.52 -0.64 7.88
N GLY A 80 -2.75 0.29 6.95
CA GLY A 80 -3.66 1.43 7.12
C GLY A 80 -5.09 1.04 7.54
N LEU A 81 -5.58 -0.11 7.07
CA LEU A 81 -6.90 -0.64 7.42
C LEU A 81 -7.11 -0.91 8.92
N LEU A 82 -6.06 -1.03 9.73
CA LEU A 82 -6.20 -1.27 11.18
C LEU A 82 -6.78 -0.05 11.94
N TRP A 83 -6.80 1.13 11.32
CA TRP A 83 -7.56 2.28 11.84
C TRP A 83 -9.07 2.07 11.73
N LYS A 84 -9.53 1.40 10.66
CA LYS A 84 -10.93 1.03 10.43
C LYS A 84 -11.30 -0.26 11.17
N TYR A 85 -10.36 -1.20 11.25
CA TYR A 85 -10.53 -2.50 11.90
C TYR A 85 -9.49 -2.68 13.02
N PRO A 86 -9.67 -2.04 14.19
CA PRO A 86 -8.70 -2.17 15.27
C PRO A 86 -8.74 -3.55 15.91
N LEU A 87 -7.56 -4.09 16.22
CA LEU A 87 -7.38 -5.37 16.93
C LEU A 87 -8.00 -5.37 18.35
N THR A 88 -8.19 -4.18 18.93
CA THR A 88 -8.75 -3.97 20.26
C THR A 88 -10.27 -3.75 20.26
N SER A 89 -10.94 -3.87 19.10
CA SER A 89 -12.38 -3.66 19.01
C SER A 89 -13.16 -4.60 19.95
N PRO A 90 -14.22 -4.12 20.63
CA PRO A 90 -15.11 -5.01 21.41
C PRO A 90 -15.88 -5.98 20.50
N ASN A 91 -16.07 -5.64 19.21
CA ASN A 91 -16.77 -6.49 18.25
C ASN A 91 -15.84 -7.62 17.74
N PRO A 92 -16.16 -8.90 18.00
CA PRO A 92 -15.32 -10.02 17.57
C PRO A 92 -15.15 -10.13 16.04
N ASN A 93 -16.15 -9.70 15.25
CA ASN A 93 -16.05 -9.72 13.80
C ASN A 93 -15.04 -8.69 13.27
N VAL A 94 -14.92 -7.53 13.94
CA VAL A 94 -13.92 -6.52 13.61
C VAL A 94 -12.52 -7.03 13.92
N ARG A 95 -12.33 -7.68 15.08
CA ARG A 95 -11.03 -8.30 15.42
C ARG A 95 -10.64 -9.39 14.43
N LYS A 96 -11.58 -10.25 14.04
CA LYS A 96 -11.34 -11.29 13.03
C LYS A 96 -10.90 -10.70 11.68
N LYS A 97 -11.53 -9.61 11.23
CA LYS A 97 -11.11 -8.89 10.02
C LYS A 97 -9.72 -8.26 10.17
N ALA A 98 -9.42 -7.69 11.34
CA ALA A 98 -8.10 -7.13 11.65
C ALA A 98 -6.99 -8.19 11.61
N GLU A 99 -7.23 -9.36 12.20
CA GLU A 99 -6.32 -10.52 12.15
C GLU A 99 -6.12 -11.01 10.71
N GLU A 100 -7.18 -11.05 9.90
CA GLU A 100 -7.09 -11.40 8.48
C GLU A 100 -6.19 -10.40 7.73
N ILE A 101 -6.38 -9.10 7.96
CA ILE A 101 -5.56 -8.03 7.35
C ILE A 101 -4.08 -8.23 7.68
N VAL A 102 -3.74 -8.46 8.95
CA VAL A 102 -2.35 -8.70 9.37
C VAL A 102 -1.80 -9.98 8.74
N CYS A 103 -2.53 -11.09 8.84
CA CYS A 103 -2.08 -12.39 8.32
C CYS A 103 -1.82 -12.34 6.81
N ARG A 104 -2.65 -11.60 6.07
CA ARG A 104 -2.51 -11.47 4.62
C ARG A 104 -1.41 -10.48 4.23
N GLY A 105 -1.18 -9.42 5.01
CA GLY A 105 -0.09 -8.47 4.77
C GLY A 105 1.31 -9.03 5.00
N LEU A 106 1.43 -10.18 5.67
CA LEU A 106 2.71 -10.86 5.96
C LEU A 106 3.06 -12.01 5.00
N ARG A 107 2.19 -12.32 4.03
CA ARG A 107 2.32 -13.47 3.11
C ARG A 107 2.45 -13.02 1.68
#